data_AF-L5NTP8-F1
#
_entry.id   AF-L5NTP8-F1
#
_cell.length_a   1.000
_cell.length_b   1.000
_cell.length_c   1.000
_cell.angle_alpha   90.00
_cell.angle_beta   90.00
_cell.angle_gamma   90.00
#
_symmetry.space_group_name_H-M   'P 1'
#
loop_
_entity.id
_entity.type
_entity.pdbx_description
1 polymer ?
#
loop_
_entity_poly.entity_id
_entity_poly.type
_entity_poly.pdbx_seq_one_letter_code
_entity_poly.pdbx_strand_id
1 'polypeptide(L)'
;GASVCGVSAATAIAGTIDADGESLAHVVAAVLLFDALTLAAFPIAGDLLPLSGRQFGIWAGLSMFSTGPVTAAGFAHSEVAGRWATVTKLARNSMLGFVAVAYAVRYAGRAEEAATGLRAVFDGVPRFLVGFVAVAAVANLGLLSDATLATVGTASDALFALAFVGLGLDVRLDAMRRTGAAPLAVLGVQLLTVSALALAAVLALF
;
A
#
# COMPACT_ATOMS: atom_id res chain seq x y z
N GLY A 1 -10.65 -0.53 -0.95
CA GLY A 1 -9.53 0.34 -0.55
C GLY A 1 -8.50 -0.38 0.30
N ALA A 2 -8.74 -0.50 1.61
CA ALA A 2 -7.78 -1.03 2.59
C ALA A 2 -7.21 -2.43 2.30
N SER A 3 -7.93 -3.27 1.56
CA SER A 3 -7.56 -4.65 1.19
C SER A 3 -6.42 -4.77 0.17
N VAL A 4 -6.00 -3.68 -0.49
CA VAL A 4 -4.96 -3.73 -1.54
C VAL A 4 -3.91 -2.61 -1.37
N CYS A 5 -4.16 -1.42 -1.93
CA CYS A 5 -3.23 -0.28 -1.92
C CYS A 5 -3.85 1.01 -1.34
N GLY A 6 -4.93 0.88 -0.55
CA GLY A 6 -5.58 2.02 0.08
C GLY A 6 -6.34 2.87 -0.92
N VAL A 7 -5.73 3.99 -1.34
CA VAL A 7 -6.33 5.02 -2.22
C VAL A 7 -6.63 4.47 -3.61
N SER A 8 -5.64 3.91 -4.33
CA SER A 8 -5.87 3.48 -5.72
C SER A 8 -6.89 2.35 -5.83
N ALA A 9 -7.00 1.51 -4.80
CA ALA A 9 -8.03 0.49 -4.72
C ALA A 9 -9.41 1.03 -4.31
N ALA A 10 -9.46 2.14 -3.57
CA ALA A 10 -10.74 2.81 -3.29
C ALA A 10 -11.27 3.48 -4.56
N THR A 11 -10.41 4.22 -5.28
CA THR A 11 -10.79 4.91 -6.52
C THR A 11 -11.19 3.94 -7.62
N ALA A 12 -10.46 2.83 -7.79
CA ALA A 12 -10.77 1.81 -8.80
C ALA A 12 -12.14 1.15 -8.57
N ILE A 13 -12.51 0.91 -7.31
CA ILE A 13 -13.77 0.23 -6.96
C ILE A 13 -14.96 1.21 -6.88
N ALA A 14 -14.71 2.48 -6.55
CA ALA A 14 -15.77 3.49 -6.39
C ALA A 14 -16.71 3.57 -7.59
N GLY A 15 -16.16 3.57 -8.82
CA GLY A 15 -16.97 3.58 -10.04
C GLY A 15 -17.79 2.31 -10.26
N THR A 16 -17.34 1.16 -9.75
CA THR A 16 -18.04 -0.12 -9.89
C THR A 16 -19.23 -0.25 -8.94
N ILE A 17 -19.20 0.45 -7.81
CA ILE A 17 -20.27 0.42 -6.79
C ILE A 17 -21.14 1.68 -6.78
N ASP A 18 -20.95 2.57 -7.77
CA ASP A 18 -21.61 3.88 -7.85
C ASP A 18 -21.47 4.72 -6.56
N ALA A 19 -20.24 4.75 -6.02
CA ALA A 19 -19.93 5.54 -4.85
C ALA A 19 -19.85 7.02 -5.20
N ASP A 20 -20.49 7.87 -4.39
CA ASP A 20 -20.41 9.31 -4.54
C ASP A 20 -18.99 9.84 -4.25
N GLY A 21 -18.64 10.95 -4.88
CA GLY A 21 -17.30 11.54 -4.79
C GLY A 21 -16.94 12.04 -3.38
N GLU A 22 -17.93 12.42 -2.58
CA GLU A 22 -17.72 12.88 -1.20
C GLU A 22 -17.32 11.71 -0.29
N SER A 23 -18.04 10.59 -0.37
CA SER A 23 -17.69 9.33 0.30
C SER A 23 -16.29 8.85 -0.09
N LEU A 24 -15.94 8.90 -1.38
CA LEU A 24 -14.59 8.56 -1.84
C LEU A 24 -13.53 9.50 -1.24
N ALA A 25 -13.78 10.81 -1.23
CA ALA A 25 -12.86 11.79 -0.65
C ALA A 25 -12.64 11.53 0.85
N HIS A 26 -13.70 11.22 1.61
CA HIS A 26 -13.58 10.86 3.02
C HIS A 26 -12.75 9.58 3.23
N VAL A 27 -12.96 8.54 2.43
CA VAL A 27 -12.15 7.31 2.51
C VAL A 27 -10.68 7.59 2.19
N VAL A 28 -10.40 8.39 1.16
CA VAL A 28 -9.03 8.77 0.78
C VAL A 28 -8.35 9.56 1.90
N ALA A 29 -9.02 10.55 2.48
CA ALA A 29 -8.50 11.33 3.61
C ALA A 29 -8.21 10.45 4.83
N ALA A 30 -9.11 9.52 5.16
CA ALA A 30 -8.92 8.57 6.25
C ALA A 30 -7.70 7.65 6.01
N VAL A 31 -7.54 7.13 4.78
CA VAL A 31 -6.38 6.31 4.41
C VAL A 31 -5.07 7.10 4.58
N LEU A 32 -5.00 8.33 4.06
CA LEU A 32 -3.82 9.18 4.18
C LEU A 32 -3.46 9.50 5.63
N LEU A 33 -4.47 9.72 6.48
CA LEU A 33 -4.25 9.88 7.92
C LEU A 33 -3.62 8.62 8.53
N PHE A 34 -4.21 7.45 8.29
CA PHE A 34 -3.65 6.21 8.82
C PHE A 34 -2.27 5.91 8.26
N ASP A 35 -1.99 6.23 7.00
CA ASP A 35 -0.66 6.11 6.42
C ASP A 35 0.37 6.98 7.17
N ALA A 36 0.03 8.23 7.48
CA ALA A 36 0.90 9.10 8.28
C ALA A 36 1.11 8.57 9.70
N LEU A 37 0.04 8.10 10.36
CA LEU A 37 0.11 7.52 11.71
C LEU A 37 0.94 6.24 11.75
N THR A 38 0.69 5.33 10.81
CA THR A 38 1.36 4.02 10.76
C THR A 38 2.80 4.13 10.33
N LEU A 39 3.17 5.11 9.49
CA LEU A 39 4.55 5.39 9.12
C LEU A 39 5.44 5.63 10.35
N ALA A 40 4.92 6.31 11.37
CA ALA A 40 5.62 6.53 12.63
C ALA A 40 5.41 5.36 13.63
N ALA A 41 4.19 4.86 13.75
CA ALA A 41 3.85 3.87 14.77
C ALA A 41 4.46 2.48 14.51
N PHE A 42 4.56 2.05 13.25
CA PHE A 42 5.05 0.71 12.93
C PHE A 42 6.53 0.53 13.30
N PRO A 43 7.47 1.40 12.89
CA PRO A 43 8.87 1.26 13.29
C PRO A 43 9.04 1.20 14.81
N ILE A 44 8.36 2.09 15.55
CA ILE A 44 8.38 2.10 17.02
C ILE A 44 7.86 0.76 17.59
N ALA A 45 6.73 0.26 17.09
CA ALA A 45 6.20 -1.03 17.51
C ALA A 45 7.14 -2.19 17.13
N GLY A 46 7.81 -2.10 15.98
CA GLY A 46 8.80 -3.06 15.50
C GLY A 46 10.07 -3.10 16.33
N ASP A 47 10.48 -1.99 16.95
CA ASP A 47 11.63 -1.94 17.84
C ASP A 47 11.30 -2.46 19.25
N LEU A 48 10.02 -2.33 19.65
CA LEU A 48 9.51 -2.87 20.92
C LEU A 48 9.24 -4.38 20.87
N LEU A 49 8.89 -4.89 19.69
CA LEU A 49 8.69 -6.32 19.44
C LEU A 49 10.02 -6.91 18.95
N PRO A 50 10.49 -8.06 19.46
CA PRO A 50 11.76 -8.66 19.02
C PRO A 50 11.61 -9.36 17.65
N LEU A 51 11.17 -8.61 16.63
CA LEU A 51 10.95 -9.12 15.28
C LEU A 51 12.25 -9.08 14.48
N SER A 52 12.50 -10.14 13.70
CA SER A 52 13.50 -10.07 12.64
C SER A 52 13.06 -9.07 11.56
N GLY A 53 14.02 -8.50 10.82
CA GLY A 53 13.70 -7.57 9.72
C GLY A 53 12.74 -8.20 8.68
N ARG A 54 12.85 -9.51 8.42
CA ARG A 54 11.89 -10.23 7.57
C ARG A 54 10.49 -10.25 8.15
N GLN A 55 10.34 -10.62 9.42
CA GLN A 55 9.05 -10.66 10.11
C GLN A 55 8.40 -9.28 10.13
N PHE A 56 9.15 -8.24 10.51
CA PHE A 56 8.68 -6.86 10.48
C PHE A 56 8.24 -6.44 9.07
N GLY A 57 9.06 -6.71 8.06
CA GLY A 57 8.76 -6.34 6.69
C GLY A 57 7.46 -6.98 6.18
N ILE A 58 7.28 -8.29 6.40
CA ILE A 58 6.05 -8.99 6.01
C ILE A 58 4.84 -8.41 6.79
N TRP A 59 4.98 -8.22 8.09
CA TRP A 59 3.91 -7.68 8.94
C TRP A 59 3.48 -6.28 8.51
N ALA A 60 4.43 -5.36 8.31
CA ALA A 60 4.16 -4.00 7.84
C ALA A 60 3.51 -4.00 6.45
N GLY A 61 4.02 -4.83 5.53
CA GLY A 61 3.50 -4.96 4.16
C GLY A 61 2.08 -5.52 4.07
N LEU A 62 1.69 -6.39 5.00
CA LEU A 62 0.31 -6.90 5.10
C LEU A 62 -0.65 -5.92 5.77
N SER A 63 -0.15 -5.09 6.70
CA SER A 63 -0.97 -4.27 7.59
C SER A 63 -1.27 -2.87 7.02
N MET A 64 -0.23 -2.13 6.65
CA MET A 64 -0.37 -0.71 6.28
C MET A 64 -1.03 -0.55 4.89
N PHE A 65 -1.65 0.59 4.62
CA PHE A 65 -2.53 0.74 3.46
C PHE A 65 -1.82 1.07 2.16
N SER A 66 -0.88 2.00 2.16
CA SER A 66 -0.23 2.48 0.92
C SER A 66 1.22 2.01 0.78
N THR A 67 1.66 1.85 -0.48
CA THR A 67 2.99 1.29 -0.79
C THR A 67 4.13 2.17 -0.31
N GLY A 68 4.06 3.48 -0.56
CA GLY A 68 5.10 4.42 -0.12
C GLY A 68 5.35 4.29 1.38
N PRO A 69 4.35 4.61 2.24
CA PRO A 69 4.46 4.53 3.69
C PRO A 69 4.98 3.19 4.21
N VAL A 70 4.49 2.06 3.67
CA VAL A 70 5.00 0.71 3.99
C VAL A 70 6.49 0.60 3.75
N THR A 71 6.93 0.99 2.55
CA THR A 71 8.33 0.86 2.13
C THR A 71 9.23 1.71 3.03
N ALA A 72 8.83 2.95 3.34
CA ALA A 72 9.59 3.81 4.23
C ALA A 72 9.63 3.30 5.68
N ALA A 73 8.51 2.86 6.25
CA ALA A 73 8.50 2.25 7.58
C ALA A 73 9.41 1.02 7.63
N GLY A 74 9.39 0.20 6.56
CA GLY A 74 10.32 -0.91 6.37
C GLY A 74 11.79 -0.49 6.42
N PHE A 75 12.19 0.45 5.56
CA PHE A 75 13.58 0.91 5.50
C PHE A 75 14.02 1.71 6.73
N ALA A 76 13.10 2.39 7.41
CA ALA A 76 13.36 3.06 8.67
C ALA A 76 13.70 2.05 9.79
N HIS A 77 13.14 0.84 9.74
CA HIS A 77 13.46 -0.23 10.69
C HIS A 77 14.73 -1.01 10.30
N SER A 78 14.86 -1.47 9.05
CA SER A 78 16.11 -2.01 8.50
C SER A 78 16.06 -2.20 6.98
N GLU A 79 17.22 -2.34 6.33
CA GLU A 79 17.29 -2.61 4.89
C GLU A 79 16.60 -3.93 4.48
N VAL A 80 16.72 -4.97 5.32
CA VAL A 80 16.03 -6.24 5.10
C VAL A 80 14.52 -6.07 5.23
N ALA A 81 14.06 -5.32 6.24
CA ALA A 81 12.65 -5.00 6.41
C ALA A 81 12.06 -4.22 5.24
N GLY A 82 12.74 -3.17 4.76
CA GLY A 82 12.29 -2.38 3.61
C GLY A 82 12.07 -3.22 2.36
N ARG A 83 12.98 -4.15 2.06
CA ARG A 83 12.85 -5.07 0.92
C ARG A 83 11.66 -6.01 1.08
N TRP A 84 11.51 -6.66 2.25
CA TRP A 84 10.39 -7.57 2.50
C TRP A 84 9.04 -6.84 2.55
N ALA A 85 8.97 -5.65 3.13
CA ALA A 85 7.79 -4.81 3.16
C ALA A 85 7.33 -4.43 1.75
N THR A 86 8.27 -3.98 0.92
CA THR A 86 8.00 -3.61 -0.46
C THR A 86 7.49 -4.79 -1.28
N VAL A 87 8.18 -5.93 -1.25
CA VAL A 87 7.77 -7.13 -2.00
C VAL A 87 6.41 -7.64 -1.54
N THR A 88 6.19 -7.74 -0.23
CA THR A 88 4.91 -8.18 0.34
C THR A 88 3.76 -7.28 -0.11
N LYS A 89 3.99 -5.96 -0.12
CA LYS A 89 2.99 -4.98 -0.52
C LYS A 89 2.69 -5.02 -2.01
N LEU A 90 3.72 -5.19 -2.84
CA LEU A 90 3.56 -5.34 -4.30
C LEU A 90 2.80 -6.63 -4.66
N ALA A 91 3.07 -7.73 -3.96
CA ALA A 91 2.33 -8.97 -4.12
C ALA A 91 0.84 -8.78 -3.79
N ARG A 92 0.52 -7.97 -2.77
CA ARG A 92 -0.87 -7.60 -2.47
C ARG A 92 -1.46 -6.69 -3.55
N ASN A 93 -0.69 -5.72 -4.04
CA ASN A 93 -1.15 -4.77 -5.06
C ASN A 93 -1.45 -5.45 -6.41
N SER A 94 -0.76 -6.53 -6.76
CA SER A 94 -1.06 -7.30 -7.97
C SER A 94 -2.45 -7.96 -7.93
N MET A 95 -3.03 -8.13 -6.74
CA MET A 95 -4.38 -8.67 -6.57
C MET A 95 -5.49 -7.66 -6.96
N LEU A 96 -5.15 -6.40 -7.25
CA LEU A 96 -6.14 -5.36 -7.56
C LEU A 96 -7.06 -5.75 -8.72
N GLY A 97 -6.49 -6.29 -9.81
CA GLY A 97 -7.26 -6.71 -10.98
C GLY A 97 -8.30 -7.78 -10.65
N PHE A 98 -7.93 -8.77 -9.82
CA PHE A 98 -8.86 -9.81 -9.36
C PHE A 98 -9.98 -9.24 -8.49
N VAL A 99 -9.64 -8.33 -7.57
CA VAL A 99 -10.63 -7.66 -6.72
C VAL A 99 -11.58 -6.80 -7.56
N ALA A 100 -11.07 -6.05 -8.54
CA ALA A 100 -11.89 -5.23 -9.43
C ALA A 100 -12.90 -6.09 -10.21
N VAL A 101 -12.46 -7.21 -10.79
CA VAL A 101 -13.37 -8.13 -11.49
C VAL A 101 -14.40 -8.75 -10.54
N ALA A 102 -13.99 -9.14 -9.33
CA ALA A 102 -14.93 -9.70 -8.35
C ALA A 102 -16.04 -8.71 -7.97
N TYR A 103 -15.68 -7.43 -7.78
CA TYR A 103 -16.66 -6.36 -7.56
C TYR A 103 -17.52 -6.12 -8.80
N ALA A 104 -16.93 -6.09 -10.00
CA ALA A 104 -17.68 -5.91 -11.24
C ALA A 104 -18.75 -7.00 -11.41
N VAL A 105 -18.40 -8.28 -11.22
CA VAL A 105 -19.35 -9.39 -11.29
C VAL A 105 -20.43 -9.27 -10.22
N ARG A 106 -20.06 -8.90 -9.00
CA ARG A 106 -20.99 -8.81 -7.86
C ARG A 106 -21.99 -7.65 -7.99
N TYR A 107 -21.58 -6.55 -8.63
CA TYR A 107 -22.35 -5.31 -8.77
C TYR A 107 -22.81 -5.02 -10.21
N ALA A 108 -22.57 -5.95 -11.15
CA ALA A 108 -22.95 -5.85 -12.57
C ALA A 108 -24.43 -5.53 -12.81
N GLY A 109 -25.33 -5.91 -11.91
CA GLY A 109 -26.76 -5.59 -12.01
C GLY A 109 -27.11 -4.12 -11.76
N ARG A 110 -26.14 -3.26 -11.42
CA ARG A 110 -26.35 -1.82 -11.13
C ARG A 110 -25.51 -0.88 -11.99
N ALA A 111 -24.56 -1.41 -12.76
CA ALA A 111 -23.66 -0.64 -13.61
C ALA A 111 -23.79 -1.16 -15.05
N GLU A 112 -24.52 -0.42 -15.89
CA GLU A 112 -24.37 -0.56 -17.33
C GLU A 112 -22.89 -0.28 -17.67
N GLU A 113 -22.24 -1.21 -18.37
CA GLU A 113 -20.83 -1.13 -18.81
C GLU A 113 -19.71 -1.32 -17.78
N ALA A 114 -19.88 -2.16 -16.74
CA ALA A 114 -18.70 -2.70 -16.05
C ALA A 114 -17.94 -3.63 -17.02
N ALA A 115 -16.75 -3.25 -17.46
CA ALA A 115 -15.93 -4.02 -18.40
C ALA A 115 -15.61 -5.42 -17.83
N THR A 116 -16.41 -6.42 -18.18
CA THR A 116 -16.19 -7.82 -17.81
C THR A 116 -15.23 -8.46 -18.82
N GLY A 117 -14.04 -8.88 -18.39
CA GLY A 117 -13.13 -9.67 -19.22
C GLY A 117 -11.66 -9.57 -18.84
N LEU A 118 -10.81 -10.39 -19.48
CA LEU A 118 -9.35 -10.39 -19.33
C LEU A 118 -8.75 -8.98 -19.49
N ARG A 119 -9.31 -8.15 -20.37
CA ARG A 119 -8.86 -6.77 -20.60
C ARG A 119 -8.95 -5.90 -19.34
N ALA A 120 -10.02 -6.03 -18.55
CA ALA A 120 -10.16 -5.31 -17.29
C ALA A 120 -9.17 -5.79 -16.22
N VAL A 121 -8.78 -7.07 -16.23
CA VAL A 121 -7.73 -7.59 -15.35
C VAL A 121 -6.37 -6.98 -15.73
N PHE A 122 -6.04 -6.96 -17.03
CA PHE A 122 -4.80 -6.36 -17.53
C PHE A 122 -4.75 -4.85 -17.30
N ASP A 123 -5.85 -4.14 -17.53
CA ASP A 123 -5.95 -2.70 -17.27
C ASP A 123 -5.87 -2.37 -15.77
N GLY A 124 -6.25 -3.32 -14.90
CA GLY A 124 -6.14 -3.23 -13.45
C GLY A 124 -4.73 -3.46 -12.89
N VAL A 125 -3.77 -3.91 -13.71
CA VAL A 125 -2.37 -4.05 -13.28
C VAL A 125 -1.78 -2.65 -13.08
N PRO A 126 -1.32 -2.30 -11.86
CA PRO A 126 -0.73 -0.98 -11.64
C PRO A 126 0.51 -0.81 -12.52
N ARG A 127 0.55 0.24 -13.35
CA ARG A 127 1.71 0.51 -14.23
C ARG A 127 3.03 0.61 -13.44
N PHE A 128 2.96 1.09 -12.20
CA PHE A 128 4.09 1.08 -11.26
C PHE A 128 4.65 -0.32 -10.99
N LEU A 129 3.80 -1.35 -10.87
CA LEU A 129 4.24 -2.73 -10.66
C LEU A 129 5.01 -3.26 -11.88
N VAL A 130 4.54 -2.96 -13.09
CA VAL A 130 5.24 -3.32 -14.33
C VAL A 130 6.62 -2.66 -14.38
N GLY A 131 6.69 -1.37 -14.08
CA GLY A 131 7.95 -0.62 -13.97
C GLY A 131 8.88 -1.21 -12.91
N PHE A 132 8.37 -1.52 -11.72
CA PHE A 132 9.14 -2.15 -10.65
C PHE A 132 9.73 -3.50 -11.10
N VAL A 133 8.92 -4.37 -11.72
CA VAL A 133 9.39 -5.68 -12.19
C VAL A 133 10.46 -5.52 -13.28
N ALA A 134 10.28 -4.58 -14.20
CA ALA A 134 11.26 -4.31 -15.25
C ALA A 134 12.60 -3.82 -14.66
N VAL A 135 12.56 -2.84 -13.75
CA VAL A 135 13.76 -2.32 -13.09
C VAL A 135 14.43 -3.40 -12.22
N ALA A 136 13.64 -4.18 -11.48
CA ALA A 136 14.14 -5.29 -10.69
C ALA A 136 14.83 -6.34 -11.58
N ALA A 137 14.27 -6.68 -12.75
CA ALA A 137 14.89 -7.57 -13.70
C ALA A 137 16.24 -7.01 -14.18
N VAL A 138 16.29 -5.75 -14.63
CA VAL A 138 17.53 -5.10 -15.07
C VAL A 138 18.60 -5.09 -13.96
N ALA A 139 18.20 -4.77 -12.73
CA ALA A 139 19.11 -4.75 -11.59
C ALA A 139 19.68 -6.13 -11.23
N ASN A 140 18.95 -7.21 -11.52
CA ASN A 140 19.35 -8.59 -11.20
C ASN A 140 19.98 -9.35 -12.38
N LEU A 141 19.95 -8.81 -13.60
CA LEU A 141 20.57 -9.43 -14.79
C LEU A 141 22.11 -9.31 -14.83
N GLY A 142 22.72 -8.68 -13.82
CA GLY A 142 24.19 -8.47 -13.77
C GLY A 142 24.71 -7.46 -14.80
N LEU A 143 23.82 -6.67 -15.40
CA LEU A 143 24.16 -5.67 -16.42
C LEU A 143 24.71 -4.37 -15.83
N LEU A 144 24.57 -4.17 -14.52
CA LEU A 144 24.95 -2.95 -13.81
C LEU A 144 26.14 -3.22 -12.88
N SER A 145 27.07 -2.26 -12.79
CA SER A 145 28.17 -2.32 -11.83
C SER A 145 27.69 -2.01 -10.41
N ASP A 146 28.41 -2.49 -9.40
CA ASP A 146 28.13 -2.18 -7.98
C ASP A 146 28.11 -0.68 -7.71
N ALA A 147 29.00 0.09 -8.35
CA ALA A 147 29.03 1.55 -8.24
C ALA A 147 27.76 2.20 -8.81
N THR A 148 27.24 1.67 -9.93
CA THR A 148 25.97 2.13 -10.52
C THR A 148 24.81 1.81 -9.58
N LEU A 149 24.75 0.60 -9.02
CA LEU A 149 23.72 0.20 -8.06
C LEU A 149 23.73 1.07 -6.80
N ALA A 150 24.92 1.38 -6.26
CA ALA A 150 25.06 2.26 -5.10
C ALA A 150 24.59 3.69 -5.40
N THR A 151 24.91 4.22 -6.60
CA THR A 151 24.45 5.54 -7.03
C THR A 151 22.93 5.59 -7.18
N VAL A 152 22.34 4.54 -7.78
CA VAL A 152 20.89 4.40 -7.91
C VAL A 152 20.23 4.30 -6.53
N GLY A 153 20.81 3.56 -5.59
CA GLY A 153 20.32 3.47 -4.21
C GLY A 153 20.28 4.84 -3.53
N THR A 154 21.38 5.59 -3.61
CA THR A 154 21.46 6.96 -3.04
C THR A 154 20.44 7.91 -3.66
N ALA A 155 20.26 7.85 -4.98
CA ALA A 155 19.24 8.63 -5.67
C ALA A 155 17.82 8.21 -5.24
N SER A 156 17.59 6.90 -5.05
CA SER A 156 16.31 6.38 -4.56
C SER A 156 15.99 6.92 -3.17
N ASP A 157 16.96 6.92 -2.24
CA ASP A 157 16.77 7.45 -0.89
C ASP A 157 16.43 8.95 -0.90
N ALA A 158 17.12 9.74 -1.73
CA ALA A 158 16.82 11.16 -1.90
C ALA A 158 15.41 11.41 -2.46
N LEU A 159 15.00 10.62 -3.46
CA LEU A 159 13.65 10.69 -4.04
C LEU A 159 12.58 10.23 -3.06
N PHE A 160 12.86 9.21 -2.25
CA PHE A 160 11.97 8.77 -1.17
C PHE A 160 11.78 9.90 -0.14
N ALA A 161 12.87 10.51 0.33
CA ALA A 161 12.79 11.64 1.25
C ALA A 161 11.92 12.77 0.68
N LEU A 162 12.14 13.15 -0.59
CA LEU A 162 11.34 14.16 -1.27
C LEU A 162 9.85 13.78 -1.36
N ALA A 163 9.55 12.52 -1.72
CA ALA A 163 8.18 12.02 -1.81
C ALA A 163 7.45 12.10 -0.46
N PHE A 164 8.13 11.83 0.65
CA PHE A 164 7.52 11.91 1.99
C PHE A 164 7.35 13.32 2.51
N VAL A 165 8.25 14.23 2.15
CA VAL A 165 8.00 15.67 2.36
C VAL A 165 6.73 16.07 1.62
N GLY A 166 6.59 15.66 0.36
CA GLY A 166 5.37 15.87 -0.43
C GLY A 166 4.12 15.27 0.22
N LEU A 167 4.19 14.02 0.69
CA LEU A 167 3.09 13.36 1.39
C LEU A 167 2.68 14.15 2.64
N GLY A 168 3.65 14.62 3.44
CA GLY A 168 3.38 15.42 4.64
C GLY A 168 2.71 16.75 4.30
N LEU A 169 3.11 17.40 3.22
CA LEU A 169 2.49 18.65 2.74
C LEU A 169 1.09 18.45 2.15
N ASP A 170 0.77 17.25 1.66
CA ASP A 170 -0.54 16.92 1.10
C ASP A 170 -1.57 16.51 2.19
N VAL A 171 -1.14 16.27 3.43
CA VAL A 171 -2.05 15.98 4.55
C VAL A 171 -2.90 17.21 4.88
N ARG A 172 -4.14 17.21 4.41
CA ARG A 172 -5.13 18.28 4.68
C ARG A 172 -5.87 18.03 5.98
N LEU A 173 -5.40 18.66 7.06
CA LEU A 173 -6.02 18.59 8.39
C LEU A 173 -7.50 19.01 8.39
N ASP A 174 -7.89 19.95 7.52
CA ASP A 174 -9.28 20.39 7.41
C ASP A 174 -10.20 19.34 6.76
N ALA A 175 -9.70 18.62 5.76
CA ALA A 175 -10.43 17.49 5.16
C ALA A 175 -10.57 16.36 6.18
N MET A 176 -9.54 16.15 6.99
CA MET A 176 -9.52 15.17 8.08
C MET A 176 -10.59 15.45 9.14
N ARG A 177 -10.79 16.72 9.51
CA ARG A 177 -11.87 17.14 10.43
C ARG A 177 -13.26 16.90 9.87
N ARG A 178 -13.41 16.90 8.54
CA ARG A 178 -14.67 16.65 7.83
C ARG A 178 -14.90 15.17 7.50
N THR A 179 -13.88 14.32 7.64
CA THR A 179 -13.88 12.90 7.24
C THR A 179 -14.91 12.03 7.95
N GLY A 180 -15.55 12.54 9.01
CA GLY A 180 -16.55 11.83 9.78
C GLY A 180 -15.94 10.70 10.61
N ALA A 181 -16.59 10.34 11.72
CA ALA A 181 -16.07 9.29 12.60
C ALA A 181 -16.19 7.88 11.98
N ALA A 182 -17.15 7.66 11.09
CA ALA A 182 -17.45 6.33 10.55
C ALA A 182 -16.31 5.76 9.67
N PRO A 183 -15.76 6.47 8.65
CA PRO A 183 -14.64 5.94 7.86
C PRO A 183 -13.39 5.68 8.71
N LEU A 184 -13.12 6.55 9.68
CA LEU A 184 -11.99 6.38 10.61
C LEU A 184 -12.15 5.14 11.48
N ALA A 185 -13.33 4.92 12.07
CA ALA A 185 -13.60 3.77 12.90
C ALA A 185 -13.48 2.46 12.10
N VAL A 186 -14.08 2.41 10.91
CA VAL A 186 -14.02 1.20 10.05
C VAL A 186 -12.60 0.89 9.64
N LEU A 187 -11.84 1.87 9.16
CA LEU A 187 -10.44 1.67 8.77
C LEU A 187 -9.55 1.34 9.97
N GLY A 188 -9.79 1.95 11.13
CA GLY A 188 -9.06 1.67 12.35
C GLY A 188 -9.27 0.24 12.84
N VAL A 189 -10.53 -0.21 12.93
CA VAL A 189 -10.85 -1.60 13.31
C VAL A 189 -10.27 -2.58 12.30
N GLN A 190 -10.38 -2.29 11.00
CA GLN A 190 -9.79 -3.10 9.94
C GLN A 190 -8.27 -3.19 10.09
N LEU A 191 -7.59 -2.06 10.28
CA LEU A 191 -6.14 -2.01 10.46
C LEU A 191 -5.70 -2.83 11.66
N LEU A 192 -6.33 -2.61 12.82
CA LEU A 192 -5.98 -3.32 14.07
C LEU A 192 -6.22 -4.82 13.92
N THR A 193 -7.35 -5.22 13.34
CA THR A 193 -7.69 -6.64 13.15
C THR A 193 -6.71 -7.32 12.20
N VAL A 194 -6.48 -6.74 11.01
CA VAL A 194 -5.55 -7.30 10.03
C VAL A 194 -4.12 -7.31 10.57
N SER A 195 -3.71 -6.24 11.25
CA SER A 195 -2.36 -6.14 11.80
C SER A 195 -2.11 -7.13 12.92
N ALA A 196 -3.08 -7.34 13.82
CA ALA A 196 -2.98 -8.35 14.88
C ALA A 196 -2.91 -9.78 14.31
N LEU A 197 -3.78 -10.09 13.33
CA LEU A 197 -3.77 -11.40 12.67
C LEU A 197 -2.48 -11.64 11.88
N ALA A 198 -2.02 -10.64 11.14
CA ALA A 198 -0.77 -10.71 10.39
C ALA A 198 0.42 -10.90 11.33
N LEU A 199 0.46 -10.19 12.46
CA LEU A 199 1.52 -10.35 13.46
C LEU A 199 1.51 -11.77 14.04
N ALA A 200 0.34 -12.27 14.44
CA ALA A 200 0.21 -13.63 14.97
C ALA A 200 0.64 -14.69 13.93
N ALA A 201 0.24 -14.53 12.67
CA ALA A 201 0.66 -15.44 11.60
C ALA A 201 2.17 -15.39 11.35
N VAL A 202 2.75 -14.19 11.33
CA VAL A 202 4.20 -14.01 11.14
C VAL A 202 5.00 -14.64 12.28
N LEU A 203 4.56 -14.46 13.53
CA LEU A 203 5.20 -15.07 14.70
C LEU A 203 5.05 -16.60 14.76
N ALA A 204 3.98 -17.14 14.20
CA ALA A 204 3.74 -18.59 14.18
C ALA A 204 4.48 -19.32 13.05
N LEU A 205 4.72 -18.64 11.92
CA LEU A 205 5.26 -19.25 10.70
C LEU A 205 6.77 -19.02 10.48
N PHE A 206 7.36 -18.04 11.17
CA PHE A 206 8.76 -17.64 11.02
C PHE A 206 9.43 -17.48 12.38
#